data_AF-A0A151RZA9-F1
#
_entry.id   AF-A0A151RZA9-F1
#
_cell.length_a   1.000
_cell.length_b   1.000
_cell.length_c   1.000
_cell.angle_alpha   90.00
_cell.angle_beta   90.00
_cell.angle_gamma   90.00
#
_symmetry.space_group_name_H-M   'P 1'
#
loop_
_entity.id
_entity.type
_entity.pdbx_description
1 polymer ?
#
loop_
_entity_poly.entity_id
_entity_poly.type
_entity_poly.pdbx_seq_one_letter_code
_entity_poly.pdbx_strand_id
1 'polypeptide(L)'
;MESETPKQLWAKIQDEFEGSSRVKFVRLITLKRAFKLMKMKDNESVKDYSGRLIDVVNQMQLLGETSFTNQKVVEKDHDFSA
;
A
#
# COMPACT_ATOMS: atom_id res chain seq x y z
N MET A 1 6.05 20.45 -37.51
CA MET A 1 6.04 20.46 -36.03
C MET A 1 4.62 20.82 -35.62
N GLU A 2 3.81 19.83 -35.23
CA GLU A 2 2.46 20.11 -34.74
C GLU A 2 2.58 20.80 -33.37
N SER A 3 2.03 22.02 -33.27
CA SER A 3 1.92 22.73 -32.01
C SER A 3 0.82 22.04 -31.20
N GLU A 4 1.18 21.45 -30.06
CA GLU A 4 0.20 20.87 -29.15
C GLU A 4 -0.72 21.98 -28.64
N THR A 5 -2.01 21.85 -28.91
CA THR A 5 -2.99 22.81 -28.41
C THR A 5 -3.10 22.70 -26.89
N PRO A 6 -3.43 23.78 -26.16
CA PRO A 6 -3.63 23.72 -24.71
C PRO A 6 -4.62 22.63 -24.26
N LYS A 7 -5.61 22.30 -25.10
CA LYS A 7 -6.57 21.21 -24.87
C LYS A 7 -5.91 19.83 -24.89
N GLN A 8 -5.01 19.58 -25.83
CA GLN A 8 -4.29 18.31 -25.93
C GLN A 8 -3.32 18.12 -24.76
N LEU A 9 -2.60 19.18 -24.36
CA LEU A 9 -1.76 19.16 -23.17
C LEU A 9 -2.57 18.85 -21.90
N TRP A 10 -3.72 19.51 -21.72
CA TRP A 10 -4.59 19.25 -20.57
C TRP A 10 -5.11 17.80 -20.52
N ALA A 11 -5.52 17.25 -21.67
CA ALA A 11 -5.97 15.86 -21.76
C ALA A 11 -4.86 14.86 -21.38
N LYS A 12 -3.61 15.10 -21.81
CA LYS A 12 -2.46 14.26 -21.42
C LYS A 12 -2.19 14.29 -19.92
N ILE A 13 -2.24 15.48 -19.31
CA ILE A 13 -2.04 15.63 -17.85
C ILE A 13 -3.14 14.87 -17.09
N GLN A 14 -4.38 14.97 -17.55
CA GLN A 14 -5.50 14.28 -16.93
C GLN A 14 -5.35 12.75 -17.02
N ASP A 15 -5.00 12.23 -18.20
CA ASP A 15 -4.78 10.80 -18.42
C ASP A 15 -3.60 10.27 -17.57
N GLU A 16 -2.50 11.01 -17.50
CA GLU A 16 -1.35 10.65 -16.66
C GLU A 16 -1.70 10.63 -15.17
N PHE A 17 -2.49 11.62 -14.71
CA PHE A 17 -2.96 11.68 -13.33
C PHE A 17 -3.95 10.56 -12.98
N GLU A 18 -4.88 10.23 -13.88
CA GLU A 18 -5.81 9.11 -13.73
C GLU A 18 -5.06 7.77 -13.73
N GLY A 19 -4.08 7.60 -14.63
CA GLY A 19 -3.17 6.47 -14.66
C GLY A 19 -2.42 6.32 -13.34
N SER A 20 -1.86 7.42 -12.81
CA SER A 20 -1.22 7.46 -11.49
C SER A 20 -2.17 7.04 -10.36
N SER A 21 -3.42 7.50 -10.40
CA SER A 21 -4.45 7.17 -9.41
C SER A 21 -4.82 5.68 -9.47
N ARG A 22 -5.00 5.12 -10.67
CA ARG A 22 -5.25 3.69 -10.88
C ARG A 22 -4.10 2.83 -10.40
N VAL A 23 -2.85 3.25 -10.66
CA VAL A 23 -1.65 2.54 -10.18
C VAL A 23 -1.58 2.55 -8.66
N LYS A 24 -1.83 3.70 -8.00
CA LYS A 24 -1.91 3.79 -6.55
C LYS A 24 -2.97 2.86 -5.97
N PHE A 25 -4.16 2.81 -6.58
CA PHE A 25 -5.25 1.94 -6.16
C PHE A 25 -4.87 0.44 -6.26
N VAL A 26 -4.36 -0.01 -7.40
CA VAL A 26 -3.94 -1.41 -7.60
C VAL A 26 -2.84 -1.80 -6.61
N ARG A 27 -1.87 -0.90 -6.36
CA ARG A 27 -0.80 -1.14 -5.39
C ARG A 27 -1.37 -1.27 -3.97
N LEU A 28 -2.32 -0.42 -3.58
CA LEU A 28 -2.97 -0.50 -2.29
C LEU A 28 -3.73 -1.82 -2.10
N ILE A 29 -4.50 -2.27 -3.10
CA ILE A 29 -5.20 -3.57 -3.04
C ILE A 29 -4.20 -4.73 -2.90
N THR A 30 -3.08 -4.65 -3.61
CA THR A 30 -2.01 -5.67 -3.54
C THR A 30 -1.41 -5.74 -2.14
N LEU A 31 -1.08 -4.58 -1.54
CA LEU A 31 -0.55 -4.51 -0.17
C LEU A 31 -1.54 -5.02 0.87
N LYS A 32 -2.83 -4.67 0.75
CA LYS A 32 -3.88 -5.21 1.63
C LYS A 32 -3.95 -6.74 1.60
N ARG A 33 -3.82 -7.34 0.41
CA ARG A 33 -3.76 -8.80 0.26
C ARG A 33 -2.50 -9.38 0.87
N ALA A 34 -1.34 -8.77 0.62
CA ALA A 34 -0.07 -9.19 1.21
C ALA A 34 -0.12 -9.17 2.74
N PHE A 35 -0.65 -8.10 3.34
CA PHE A 35 -0.82 -7.99 4.79
C PHE A 35 -1.72 -9.09 5.36
N LYS A 36 -2.85 -9.40 4.72
CA LYS A 36 -3.74 -10.49 5.14
C LYS A 36 -3.05 -11.85 5.09
N LEU A 37 -2.23 -12.09 4.07
CA LEU A 37 -1.51 -13.35 3.85
C LEU A 37 -0.21 -13.46 4.64
N MET A 38 0.30 -12.36 5.21
CA MET A 38 1.50 -12.39 6.04
C MET A 38 1.30 -13.29 7.25
N LYS A 39 2.30 -14.15 7.48
CA LYS A 39 2.47 -14.96 8.67
C LYS A 39 3.93 -14.90 9.08
N MET A 40 4.17 -15.14 10.36
CA MET A 40 5.52 -15.30 10.89
C MET A 40 6.11 -16.61 10.36
N LYS A 41 7.40 -16.61 10.06
CA LYS A 41 8.12 -17.83 9.65
C LYS A 41 8.69 -18.53 10.88
N ASP A 42 8.93 -19.84 10.78
CA ASP A 42 9.41 -20.67 11.90
C ASP A 42 10.74 -20.18 12.54
N ASN A 43 11.62 -19.55 11.74
CA ASN A 43 12.92 -19.03 12.17
C ASN A 43 12.98 -17.49 12.19
N GLU A 44 11.83 -16.83 12.13
CA GLU A 44 11.75 -15.37 12.20
C GLU A 44 11.62 -14.94 13.66
N SER A 45 12.31 -13.87 14.08
CA SER A 45 12.08 -13.31 15.41
C SER A 45 10.80 -12.46 15.41
N VAL A 46 10.16 -12.32 16.58
CA VAL A 46 8.96 -11.45 16.71
C VAL A 46 9.27 -10.04 16.24
N LYS A 47 10.46 -9.52 16.57
CA LYS A 47 10.92 -8.19 16.15
C LYS A 47 10.99 -8.06 14.62
N ASP A 48 11.51 -9.07 13.94
CA ASP A 48 11.64 -9.05 12.48
C ASP A 48 10.27 -9.13 11.80
N TYR A 49 9.37 -9.96 12.35
CA TYR A 49 8.00 -10.07 11.86
C TYR A 49 7.21 -8.77 12.05
N SER A 50 7.27 -8.17 13.25
CA SER A 50 6.65 -6.87 13.52
C SER A 50 7.24 -5.76 12.64
N GLY A 51 8.54 -5.78 12.37
CA GLY A 51 9.18 -4.86 11.41
C GLY A 51 8.55 -4.93 10.02
N ARG A 52 8.38 -6.15 9.48
CA ARG A 52 7.70 -6.36 8.20
C ARG A 52 6.25 -5.88 8.20
N LEU A 53 5.52 -6.07 9.30
CA LEU A 53 4.13 -5.61 9.42
C LEU A 53 4.07 -4.07 9.34
N ILE A 54 4.96 -3.40 10.06
CA ILE A 54 5.09 -1.94 10.06
C ILE A 54 5.43 -1.43 8.66
N ASP A 55 6.38 -2.07 7.96
CA ASP A 55 6.76 -1.67 6.60
C ASP A 55 5.57 -1.72 5.62
N VAL A 56 4.77 -2.78 5.69
CA VAL A 56 3.59 -2.93 4.83
C VAL A 56 2.51 -1.90 5.18
N VAL A 57 2.29 -1.62 6.46
CA VAL A 57 1.34 -0.58 6.91
C VAL A 57 1.79 0.81 6.46
N ASN A 58 3.07 1.14 6.62
CA ASN A 58 3.65 2.41 6.18
C ASN A 58 3.47 2.61 4.67
N GLN A 59 3.71 1.57 3.87
CA GLN A 59 3.49 1.63 2.42
C GLN A 59 2.01 1.88 2.07
N MET A 60 1.06 1.31 2.83
CA MET A 60 -0.36 1.59 2.61
C MET A 60 -0.72 3.02 2.99
N GLN A 61 -0.19 3.54 4.11
CA GLN A 61 -0.40 4.93 4.55
C GLN A 61 0.11 5.95 3.52
N LEU A 62 1.28 5.70 2.93
CA LEU A 62 1.83 6.52 1.84
C LEU A 62 0.95 6.55 0.58
N LEU A 63 0.12 5.53 0.38
CA LEU A 63 -0.86 5.46 -0.71
C LEU A 63 -2.24 6.04 -0.33
N GLY A 64 -2.35 6.68 0.84
CA GLY A 64 -3.57 7.34 1.32
C GLY A 64 -4.48 6.47 2.18
N GLU A 65 -4.04 5.29 2.61
CA GLU A 65 -4.81 4.42 3.47
C GLU A 65 -4.64 4.79 4.95
N THR A 66 -5.69 5.33 5.57
CA THR A 66 -5.67 5.76 6.97
C THR A 66 -6.32 4.75 7.93
N SER A 67 -6.95 3.68 7.42
CA SER A 67 -7.71 2.73 8.25
C SER A 67 -6.86 1.64 8.93
N PHE A 68 -5.54 1.59 8.67
CA PHE A 68 -4.59 0.73 9.38
C PHE A 68 -3.92 1.53 10.48
N THR A 69 -4.45 1.40 11.70
CA THR A 69 -3.88 1.94 12.93
C THR A 69 -3.08 0.85 13.66
N ASN A 70 -2.20 1.26 14.58
CA ASN A 70 -1.38 0.35 15.40
C ASN A 70 -2.20 -0.76 16.08
N GLN A 71 -3.49 -0.54 16.35
CA GLN A 71 -4.40 -1.53 16.92
C GLN A 71 -4.58 -2.79 16.05
N LYS A 72 -4.69 -2.65 14.72
CA LYS A 72 -4.84 -3.81 13.81
C LYS A 72 -3.54 -4.61 13.66
N VAL A 73 -2.39 -3.98 13.92
CA VAL A 73 -1.10 -4.67 13.94
C VAL A 73 -0.99 -5.52 15.22
N VAL A 74 -1.38 -4.94 16.36
CA VAL A 74 -1.40 -5.62 17.66
C VAL A 74 -2.39 -6.80 17.70
N GLU A 75 -3.59 -6.67 17.10
CA GLU A 75 -4.55 -7.78 16.98
C GLU A 75 -3.96 -8.96 16.19
N LYS A 76 -3.23 -8.68 15.10
CA LYS A 76 -2.58 -9.71 14.28
C LYS A 76 -1.41 -10.39 14.99
N ASP A 77 -0.69 -9.69 15.86
CA ASP A 77 0.36 -10.28 16.69
C ASP A 77 -0.22 -11.16 17.82
N HIS A 78 -1.41 -10.83 18.33
CA HIS A 78 -2.13 -11.64 19.31
C HIS A 78 -2.75 -12.92 18.74
N ASP A 79 -3.28 -12.89 17.51
CA ASP A 79 -3.90 -14.06 16.85
C ASP A 79 -2.91 -15.23 16.58
N PHE A 80 -1.60 -14.99 16.68
CA PHE A 80 -0.55 -16.01 16.51
C PHE A 80 0.17 -16.37 17.82
N SER A 81 -0.18 -15.73 18.93
CA SER A 81 0.38 -16.00 20.26
C SER A 81 -0.50 -16.94 21.12
N ALA A 82 -1.57 -17.48 20.55
CA ALA A 82 -2.52 -18.41 21.19
C ALA A 82 -2.44 -19.82 20.60
#